data_AF-A0A034W9B0-F1
#
_entry.id   AF-A0A034W9B0-F1
#
_cell.length_a   1.000
_cell.length_b   1.000
_cell.length_c   1.000
_cell.angle_alpha   90.00
_cell.angle_beta   90.00
_cell.angle_gamma   90.00
#
_symmetry.space_group_name_H-M   'P 1'
#
loop_
_entity.id
_entity.type
_entity.pdbx_description
1 polymer ?
#
loop_
_entity_poly.entity_id
_entity_poly.type
_entity_poly.pdbx_seq_one_letter_code
_entity_poly.pdbx_strand_id
1 'polypeptide(L)'
;MSMESNTPVDPRVQVELEKLNTATDNINKYEVELDEAKCDFKRILAESEVRIKQAAHKLGNSIEAAKPYYESRIYAAQLAKETQQAAVNYEKAKSIHSAAKEMVYLAEQGLGEKATLDTACQEMLSHATTKVNQSQVEVTDARNTLKMCQLKLEVANNRVGKLQGQLKQAIRASSLSLRRDLLEMNALVYQQRCNC
;
A
#
# COMPACT_ATOMS: atom_id res chain seq x y z
N MET A 1 -84.02 26.32 44.14
CA MET A 1 -82.62 26.20 44.59
C MET A 1 -82.51 24.91 45.36
N SER A 2 -82.13 23.84 44.68
CA SER A 2 -82.02 22.50 45.28
C SER A 2 -80.59 22.28 45.74
N MET A 3 -80.48 21.78 46.96
CA MET A 3 -79.31 21.69 47.81
C MET A 3 -78.08 21.10 47.10
N GLU A 4 -76.94 21.78 47.26
CA GLU A 4 -75.63 21.17 47.07
C GLU A 4 -75.54 19.95 47.99
N SER A 5 -75.60 18.76 47.42
CA SER A 5 -75.36 17.50 48.11
C SER A 5 -73.87 17.43 48.48
N ASN A 6 -73.53 18.02 49.62
CA ASN A 6 -72.22 17.91 50.25
C ASN A 6 -72.09 16.54 50.94
N THR A 7 -72.24 15.47 50.17
CA THR A 7 -71.94 14.10 50.60
C THR A 7 -70.41 13.98 50.71
N PRO A 8 -69.86 13.53 51.86
CA PRO A 8 -68.42 13.33 51.98
C PRO A 8 -67.98 12.33 50.92
N VAL A 9 -67.05 12.73 50.05
CA VAL A 9 -66.42 11.82 49.08
C VAL A 9 -65.78 10.68 49.87
N ASP A 10 -66.03 9.43 49.48
CA ASP A 10 -65.42 8.25 50.12
C ASP A 10 -63.89 8.43 50.12
N PRO A 11 -63.21 8.37 51.28
CA PRO A 11 -61.77 8.56 51.38
C PRO A 11 -60.95 7.70 50.42
N ARG A 12 -61.45 6.52 50.03
CA ARG A 12 -60.82 5.64 49.04
C ARG A 12 -60.85 6.23 47.63
N VAL A 13 -61.94 6.91 47.26
CA VAL A 13 -62.06 7.61 45.98
C VAL A 13 -61.05 8.76 45.91
N GLN A 14 -60.84 9.47 47.01
CA GLN A 14 -59.86 10.56 47.08
C GLN A 14 -58.41 10.05 46.91
N VAL A 15 -58.06 8.92 47.53
CA VAL A 15 -56.74 8.30 47.36
C VAL A 15 -56.49 7.84 45.91
N GLU A 16 -57.49 7.25 45.25
CA GLU A 16 -57.34 6.85 43.84
C GLU A 16 -57.27 8.06 42.88
N LEU A 17 -57.97 9.16 43.17
CA LEU A 17 -57.85 10.41 42.42
C LEU A 17 -56.46 11.04 42.57
N GLU A 18 -55.88 11.02 43.77
CA GLU A 18 -54.50 11.48 44.00
C GLU A 18 -53.48 10.63 43.24
N LYS A 19 -53.66 9.30 43.21
CA LYS A 19 -52.83 8.40 42.38
C LYS A 19 -52.98 8.70 40.90
N LEU A 20 -54.19 8.98 40.42
CA LEU A 20 -54.46 9.30 39.02
C LEU A 20 -53.85 10.65 38.61
N ASN A 21 -53.96 11.66 39.46
CA ASN A 21 -53.29 12.95 39.26
C ASN A 21 -51.77 12.78 39.23
N THR A 22 -51.20 12.03 40.18
CA THR A 22 -49.75 11.73 40.22
C THR A 22 -49.30 10.97 38.98
N ALA A 23 -50.07 9.98 38.52
CA ALA A 23 -49.78 9.25 37.29
C ALA A 23 -49.83 10.17 36.06
N THR A 24 -50.80 11.10 36.01
CA THR A 24 -50.93 12.09 34.94
C THR A 24 -49.72 13.04 34.90
N ASP A 25 -49.31 13.55 36.06
CA ASP A 25 -48.12 14.41 36.17
C ASP A 25 -46.84 13.67 35.74
N ASN A 26 -46.71 12.40 36.11
CA ASN A 26 -45.58 11.56 35.69
C ASN A 26 -45.60 11.29 34.18
N ILE A 27 -46.77 11.05 33.58
CA ILE A 27 -46.90 10.89 32.12
C ILE A 27 -46.44 12.17 31.42
N ASN A 28 -46.95 13.33 31.84
CA ASN A 28 -46.57 14.61 31.25
C ASN A 28 -45.05 14.86 31.37
N LYS A 29 -44.46 14.55 32.53
CA LYS A 29 -43.03 14.65 32.75
C LYS A 29 -42.24 13.75 31.80
N TYR A 30 -42.61 12.47 31.70
CA TYR A 30 -41.90 11.53 30.83
C TYR A 30 -42.08 11.83 29.35
N GLU A 31 -43.22 12.41 28.95
CA GLU A 31 -43.42 12.89 27.57
C GLU A 31 -42.43 14.01 27.22
N VAL A 32 -42.26 14.98 28.12
CA VAL A 32 -41.27 16.06 27.94
C VAL A 32 -39.86 15.51 27.88
N GLU A 33 -39.46 14.67 28.85
CA GLU A 33 -38.12 14.06 28.87
C GLU A 33 -37.85 13.20 27.63
N LEU A 34 -38.85 12.46 27.14
CA LEU A 34 -38.74 11.65 25.95
C LEU A 34 -38.53 12.52 24.69
N ASP A 35 -39.26 13.62 24.57
CA ASP A 35 -39.11 14.51 23.42
C ASP A 35 -37.80 15.30 23.45
N GLU A 36 -37.33 15.71 24.63
CA GLU A 36 -35.99 16.27 24.82
C GLU A 36 -34.91 15.26 24.41
N ALA A 37 -34.98 14.01 24.90
CA ALA A 37 -34.03 12.95 24.57
C ALA A 37 -34.02 12.62 23.06
N LYS A 38 -35.19 12.61 22.41
CA LYS A 38 -35.28 12.44 20.95
C LYS A 38 -34.64 13.61 20.20
N CYS A 39 -34.86 14.84 20.66
CA CYS A 39 -34.27 16.03 20.06
C CYS A 39 -32.74 15.99 20.16
N ASP A 40 -32.21 15.68 21.35
CA ASP A 40 -30.78 15.54 21.58
C ASP A 40 -30.16 14.41 20.75
N PHE A 41 -30.83 13.26 20.66
CA PHE A 41 -30.38 12.17 19.82
C PHE A 41 -30.26 12.60 18.35
N LYS A 42 -31.28 13.26 17.80
CA LYS A 42 -31.25 13.77 16.42
C LYS A 42 -30.12 14.78 16.22
N ARG A 43 -29.91 15.69 17.18
CA ARG A 43 -28.82 16.68 17.14
C ARG A 43 -27.46 16.01 17.13
N ILE A 44 -27.21 15.08 18.06
CA ILE A 44 -25.94 14.34 18.14
C ILE A 44 -25.70 13.51 16.88
N LEU A 45 -26.74 12.87 16.34
CA LEU A 45 -26.64 12.10 15.10
C LEU A 45 -26.22 12.98 13.94
N ALA A 46 -26.89 14.13 13.74
CA ALA A 46 -26.55 15.09 12.70
C ALA A 46 -25.12 15.65 12.85
N GLU A 47 -24.71 16.03 14.06
CA GLU A 47 -23.35 16.47 14.36
C GLU A 47 -22.31 15.36 14.06
N SER A 48 -22.64 14.11 14.37
CA SER A 48 -21.75 12.97 14.16
C SER A 48 -21.60 12.63 12.68
N GLU A 49 -22.68 12.66 11.90
CA GLU A 49 -22.62 12.50 10.44
C GLU A 49 -21.71 13.55 9.79
N VAL A 50 -21.84 14.82 10.19
CA VAL A 50 -20.98 15.90 9.69
C VAL A 50 -19.51 15.65 10.06
N ARG A 51 -19.23 15.28 11.31
CA ARG A 51 -17.85 14.97 11.76
C ARG A 51 -17.25 13.80 10.98
N ILE A 52 -18.02 12.73 10.75
CA ILE A 52 -17.57 11.57 9.96
C ILE A 52 -17.25 11.99 8.53
N LYS A 53 -18.15 12.73 7.86
CA LYS A 53 -17.94 13.22 6.49
C LYS A 53 -16.68 14.10 6.39
N GLN A 54 -16.47 15.00 7.35
CA GLN A 54 -15.28 15.85 7.40
C GLN A 54 -14.00 15.03 7.62
N ALA A 55 -14.03 14.03 8.50
CA ALA A 55 -12.89 13.15 8.74
C ALA A 55 -12.55 12.33 7.50
N ALA A 56 -13.55 11.75 6.83
CA ALA A 56 -13.39 11.01 5.58
C ALA A 56 -12.80 11.88 4.48
N HIS A 57 -13.30 13.11 4.31
CA HIS A 57 -12.78 14.06 3.33
C HIS A 57 -11.31 14.46 3.62
N LYS A 58 -10.98 14.80 4.87
CA LYS A 58 -9.60 15.13 5.27
C LYS A 58 -8.64 13.95 5.02
N LEU A 59 -9.11 12.74 5.27
CA LEU A 59 -8.34 11.53 5.01
C LEU A 59 -8.12 11.31 3.51
N GLY A 60 -9.19 11.40 2.71
CA GLY A 60 -9.11 11.29 1.25
C GLY A 60 -8.10 12.27 0.64
N ASN A 61 -8.16 13.53 1.06
CA ASN A 61 -7.21 14.56 0.61
C ASN A 61 -5.76 14.23 0.98
N SER A 62 -5.54 13.67 2.17
CA SER A 62 -4.19 13.29 2.62
C SER A 62 -3.63 12.11 1.81
N ILE A 63 -4.48 11.14 1.45
CA ILE A 63 -4.13 10.00 0.59
C ILE A 63 -3.80 10.50 -0.82
N GLU A 64 -4.66 11.33 -1.41
CA GLU A 64 -4.46 11.86 -2.75
C GLU A 64 -3.19 12.73 -2.83
N ALA A 65 -2.94 13.56 -1.81
CA ALA A 65 -1.72 14.35 -1.72
C ALA A 65 -0.45 13.49 -1.59
N ALA A 66 -0.52 12.33 -0.93
CA ALA A 66 0.61 11.41 -0.78
C ALA A 66 0.79 10.45 -1.96
N LYS A 67 -0.22 10.29 -2.83
CA LYS A 67 -0.23 9.34 -3.95
C LYS A 67 1.01 9.43 -4.86
N PRO A 68 1.47 10.62 -5.31
CA PRO A 68 2.64 10.71 -6.20
C PRO A 68 3.93 10.14 -5.58
N TYR A 69 4.07 10.22 -4.26
CA TYR A 69 5.21 9.64 -3.55
C TYR A 69 5.20 8.11 -3.60
N TYR A 70 4.04 7.49 -3.33
CA TYR A 70 3.93 6.03 -3.36
C TYR A 70 4.05 5.48 -4.78
N GLU A 71 3.46 6.14 -5.77
CA GLU A 71 3.64 5.78 -7.19
C GLU A 71 5.11 5.85 -7.60
N SER A 72 5.82 6.93 -7.25
CA SER A 72 7.25 7.08 -7.53
C SER A 72 8.09 6.00 -6.83
N ARG A 73 7.71 5.60 -5.62
CA ARG A 73 8.39 4.51 -4.88
C ARG A 73 8.18 3.15 -5.54
N ILE A 74 6.96 2.84 -5.97
CA ILE A 74 6.66 1.60 -6.71
C ILE A 74 7.47 1.57 -8.01
N TYR A 75 7.50 2.69 -8.73
CA TYR A 75 8.29 2.82 -9.96
C TYR A 75 9.79 2.63 -9.73
N ALA A 76 10.36 3.25 -8.69
CA ALA A 76 11.76 3.06 -8.33
C ALA A 76 12.08 1.61 -7.95
N ALA A 77 11.18 0.92 -7.24
CA ALA A 77 11.33 -0.50 -6.91
C ALA A 77 11.32 -1.40 -8.16
N GLN A 78 10.46 -1.10 -9.14
CA GLN A 78 10.43 -1.79 -10.42
C GLN A 78 11.75 -1.59 -11.20
N LEU A 79 12.24 -0.36 -11.29
CA LEU A 79 13.53 -0.07 -11.93
C LEU A 79 14.71 -0.72 -11.21
N ALA A 80 14.66 -0.87 -9.88
CA ALA A 80 15.68 -1.59 -9.13
C ALA A 80 15.73 -3.07 -9.52
N LYS A 81 14.57 -3.71 -9.69
CA LYS A 81 14.48 -5.09 -10.17
C LYS A 81 15.02 -5.24 -11.60
N GLU A 82 14.67 -4.31 -12.50
CA GLU A 82 15.19 -4.30 -13.88
C GLU A 82 16.71 -4.08 -13.91
N THR A 83 17.23 -3.18 -13.07
CA THR A 83 18.66 -2.92 -12.94
C THR A 83 19.40 -4.16 -12.44
N GLN A 84 18.83 -4.87 -11.45
CA GLN A 84 19.38 -6.12 -10.95
C GLN A 84 19.43 -7.19 -12.04
N GLN A 85 18.36 -7.31 -12.85
CA GLN A 85 18.33 -8.25 -13.97
C GLN A 85 19.39 -7.89 -15.04
N ALA A 86 19.54 -6.60 -15.36
CA ALA A 86 20.58 -6.14 -16.28
C ALA A 86 21.99 -6.42 -15.74
N ALA A 87 22.19 -6.32 -14.42
CA ALA A 87 23.46 -6.64 -13.78
C ALA A 87 23.78 -8.14 -13.88
N VAL A 88 22.79 -9.01 -13.63
CA VAL A 88 22.92 -10.46 -13.82
C VAL A 88 23.27 -10.80 -15.27
N ASN A 89 22.62 -10.15 -16.24
CA ASN A 89 22.90 -10.37 -17.66
C ASN A 89 24.32 -9.92 -18.04
N TYR A 90 24.79 -8.79 -17.49
CA TYR A 90 26.15 -8.32 -17.71
C TYR A 90 27.21 -9.28 -17.14
N GLU A 91 27.01 -9.80 -15.93
CA GLU A 91 27.90 -10.81 -15.35
C GLU A 91 27.88 -12.12 -16.13
N LYS A 92 26.71 -12.54 -16.64
CA LYS A 92 26.59 -13.68 -17.55
C LYS A 92 27.39 -13.46 -18.84
N ALA A 93 27.26 -12.30 -19.49
CA ALA A 93 28.01 -11.97 -20.70
C ALA A 93 29.53 -11.98 -20.45
N LYS A 94 29.97 -11.43 -19.32
CA LYS A 94 31.39 -11.48 -18.89
C LYS A 94 31.88 -12.92 -18.72
N SER A 95 31.09 -13.78 -18.08
CA SER A 95 31.42 -15.19 -17.89
C SER A 95 31.57 -15.93 -19.23
N ILE A 96 30.62 -15.72 -20.16
CA ILE A 96 30.69 -16.29 -21.52
C ILE A 96 31.95 -15.81 -22.26
N HIS A 97 32.27 -14.51 -22.17
CA HIS A 97 33.47 -13.95 -22.78
C HIS A 97 34.76 -14.53 -22.19
N SER A 98 34.80 -14.73 -20.86
CA SER A 98 35.92 -15.41 -20.19
C SER A 98 36.10 -16.84 -20.71
N ALA A 99 35.01 -17.60 -20.82
CA ALA A 99 35.05 -18.96 -21.36
C ALA A 99 35.48 -18.98 -22.84
N ALA A 100 35.07 -17.99 -23.63
CA ALA A 100 35.51 -17.84 -25.02
C ALA A 100 37.03 -17.60 -25.12
N LYS A 101 37.60 -16.78 -24.22
CA LYS A 101 39.04 -16.57 -24.14
C LYS A 101 39.81 -17.83 -23.73
N GLU A 102 39.26 -18.60 -22.80
CA GLU A 102 39.84 -19.88 -22.38
C GLU A 102 39.84 -20.90 -23.54
N MET A 103 38.77 -20.95 -24.35
CA MET A 103 38.74 -21.77 -25.57
C MET A 103 39.84 -21.39 -26.57
N VAL A 104 40.13 -20.09 -26.75
CA VAL A 104 41.25 -19.65 -27.61
C VAL A 104 42.58 -20.11 -27.03
N TYR A 105 42.80 -19.88 -25.73
CA TYR A 105 44.03 -20.28 -25.05
C TYR A 105 44.31 -21.80 -25.17
N LEU A 106 43.30 -22.63 -24.95
CA LEU A 106 43.44 -24.08 -25.09
C LEU A 106 43.69 -24.52 -26.54
N ALA A 107 43.04 -23.86 -27.51
CA ALA A 107 43.29 -24.12 -28.92
C ALA A 107 44.74 -23.74 -29.31
N GLU A 108 45.26 -22.61 -28.84
CA GLU A 108 46.64 -22.17 -29.07
C GLU A 108 47.67 -23.16 -28.49
N GLN A 109 47.44 -23.68 -27.28
CA GLN A 109 48.31 -24.70 -26.69
C GLN A 109 48.30 -26.00 -27.51
N GLY A 110 47.12 -26.47 -27.92
CA GLY A 110 46.98 -27.70 -28.71
C GLY A 110 47.66 -27.63 -30.09
N LEU A 111 47.76 -26.45 -30.70
CA LEU A 111 48.54 -26.23 -31.93
C LEU A 111 50.04 -26.24 -31.70
N GLY A 112 50.53 -25.74 -30.56
CA GLY A 112 51.95 -25.75 -30.22
C GLY A 112 52.53 -27.16 -30.03
N GLU A 113 51.69 -28.12 -29.62
CA GLU A 113 52.08 -29.51 -29.36
C GLU A 113 51.98 -30.42 -30.59
N LYS A 114 51.15 -30.10 -31.58
CA LYS A 114 51.04 -30.84 -32.85
C LYS A 114 51.78 -30.11 -33.98
N ALA A 115 52.92 -30.67 -34.40
CA ALA A 115 53.76 -30.13 -35.48
C ALA A 115 53.12 -30.11 -36.89
N THR A 116 51.88 -30.58 -37.05
CA THR A 116 51.13 -30.54 -38.31
C THR A 116 49.87 -29.69 -38.14
N LEU A 117 49.87 -28.53 -38.80
CA LEU A 117 48.68 -27.67 -38.98
C LEU A 117 47.63 -28.41 -39.81
N ASP A 118 46.77 -29.18 -39.16
CA ASP A 118 45.60 -29.80 -39.78
C ASP A 118 44.48 -28.76 -39.94
N THR A 119 43.71 -28.85 -41.02
CA THR A 119 42.64 -27.89 -41.39
C THR A 119 41.61 -27.71 -40.26
N ALA A 120 41.30 -28.79 -39.54
CA ALA A 120 40.39 -28.78 -38.40
C ALA A 120 40.89 -27.91 -37.22
N CYS A 121 42.20 -27.79 -37.06
CA CYS A 121 42.81 -26.99 -35.99
C CYS A 121 42.74 -25.49 -36.30
N GLN A 122 42.96 -25.13 -37.56
CA GLN A 122 42.82 -23.75 -38.05
C GLN A 122 41.36 -23.26 -37.99
N GLU A 123 40.41 -24.13 -38.34
CA GLU A 123 38.97 -23.85 -38.20
C GLU A 123 38.57 -23.63 -36.74
N MET A 124 39.09 -24.45 -35.81
CA MET A 124 38.82 -24.33 -34.39
C MET A 124 39.31 -22.99 -33.82
N LEU A 125 40.53 -22.56 -34.16
CA LEU A 125 41.07 -21.25 -33.77
C LEU A 125 40.26 -20.09 -34.36
N SER A 126 39.90 -20.18 -35.64
CA SER A 126 39.10 -19.17 -36.32
C SER A 126 37.73 -19.00 -35.66
N HIS A 127 37.06 -20.12 -35.33
CA HIS A 127 35.79 -20.12 -34.62
C HIS A 127 35.93 -19.56 -33.20
N ALA A 128 36.94 -19.98 -32.44
CA ALA A 128 37.20 -19.48 -31.09
C ALA A 128 37.47 -17.97 -31.08
N THR A 129 38.26 -17.47 -32.03
CA THR A 129 38.57 -16.04 -32.19
C THR A 129 37.32 -15.23 -32.54
N THR A 130 36.50 -15.72 -33.48
CA THR A 130 35.23 -15.10 -33.84
C THR A 130 34.29 -15.01 -32.64
N LYS A 131 34.22 -16.07 -31.83
CA LYS A 131 33.41 -16.11 -30.60
C LYS A 131 33.90 -15.15 -29.51
N VAL A 132 35.21 -14.95 -29.37
CA VAL A 132 35.76 -13.92 -28.46
C VAL A 132 35.35 -12.52 -28.89
N ASN A 133 35.44 -12.21 -30.19
CA ASN A 133 35.02 -10.91 -30.72
C ASN A 133 33.52 -10.67 -30.52
N GLN A 134 32.68 -11.66 -30.84
CA GLN A 134 31.22 -11.55 -30.65
C GLN A 134 30.84 -11.37 -29.17
N SER A 135 31.40 -12.20 -28.28
CA SER A 135 31.13 -12.09 -26.84
C SER A 135 31.62 -10.76 -26.25
N GLN A 136 32.70 -10.15 -26.79
CA GLN A 136 33.14 -8.82 -26.38
C GLN A 136 32.14 -7.72 -26.75
N VAL A 137 31.48 -7.83 -27.91
CA VAL A 137 30.39 -6.93 -28.30
C VAL A 137 29.20 -7.09 -27.34
N GLU A 138 28.78 -8.33 -27.07
CA GLU A 138 27.68 -8.62 -26.13
C GLU A 138 27.95 -8.09 -24.71
N VAL A 139 29.19 -8.22 -24.21
CA VAL A 139 29.60 -7.63 -22.92
C VAL A 139 29.46 -6.11 -22.94
N THR A 140 29.83 -5.46 -24.04
CA THR A 140 29.76 -4.01 -24.19
C THR A 140 28.30 -3.53 -24.20
N ASP A 141 27.43 -4.23 -24.94
CA ASP A 141 26.01 -3.92 -25.02
C ASP A 141 25.29 -4.14 -23.68
N ALA A 142 25.59 -5.25 -23.00
CA ALA A 142 25.06 -5.54 -21.67
C ALA A 142 25.53 -4.51 -20.63
N ARG A 143 26.77 -4.05 -20.71
CA ARG A 143 27.30 -2.96 -19.86
C ARG A 143 26.55 -1.65 -20.09
N ASN A 144 26.35 -1.27 -21.36
CA ASN A 144 25.65 -0.05 -21.72
C ASN A 144 24.19 -0.09 -21.23
N THR A 145 23.53 -1.24 -21.38
CA THR A 145 22.17 -1.48 -20.87
C THR A 145 22.11 -1.33 -19.35
N LEU A 146 23.03 -1.98 -18.62
CA LEU A 146 23.13 -1.85 -17.17
C LEU A 146 23.32 -0.37 -16.75
N LYS A 147 24.21 0.35 -17.43
CA LYS A 147 24.47 1.77 -17.13
C LYS A 147 23.22 2.62 -17.33
N MET A 148 22.46 2.39 -18.40
CA MET A 148 21.19 3.09 -18.64
C MET A 148 20.14 2.77 -17.57
N CYS A 149 20.01 1.51 -17.15
CA CYS A 149 19.11 1.14 -16.06
C CYS A 149 19.50 1.82 -14.73
N GLN A 150 20.79 1.84 -14.40
CA GLN A 150 21.31 2.52 -13.21
C GLN A 150 20.98 4.01 -13.20
N LEU A 151 21.16 4.71 -14.33
CA LEU A 151 20.82 6.13 -14.45
C LEU A 151 19.33 6.39 -14.27
N LYS A 152 18.47 5.55 -14.86
CA LYS A 152 17.01 5.64 -14.66
C LYS A 152 16.63 5.45 -13.19
N LEU A 153 17.22 4.46 -12.53
CA LEU A 153 17.00 4.18 -11.11
C LEU A 153 17.45 5.36 -10.23
N GLU A 154 18.60 5.96 -10.52
CA GLU A 154 19.10 7.13 -9.80
C GLU A 154 18.12 8.31 -9.89
N VAL A 155 17.63 8.62 -11.10
CA VAL A 155 16.62 9.67 -11.31
C VAL A 155 15.33 9.38 -10.54
N ALA A 156 14.85 8.13 -10.58
CA ALA A 156 13.66 7.72 -9.83
C ALA A 156 13.85 7.85 -8.31
N ASN A 157 15.01 7.43 -7.78
CA ASN A 157 15.34 7.57 -6.36
C ASN A 157 15.43 9.04 -5.93
N ASN A 158 16.04 9.90 -6.75
CA ASN A 158 16.08 11.35 -6.51
C ASN A 158 14.66 11.94 -6.48
N ARG A 159 13.78 11.51 -7.39
CA ARG A 159 12.37 11.91 -7.39
C ARG A 159 11.66 11.48 -6.11
N VAL A 160 11.87 10.25 -5.65
CA VAL A 160 11.34 9.73 -4.39
C VAL A 160 11.83 10.57 -3.21
N GLY A 161 13.13 10.86 -3.12
CA GLY A 161 13.71 11.68 -2.05
C GLY A 161 13.13 13.11 -2.04
N LYS A 162 12.98 13.72 -3.22
CA LYS A 162 12.33 15.04 -3.36
C LYS A 162 10.88 15.01 -2.87
N LEU A 163 10.09 14.03 -3.29
CA LEU A 163 8.70 13.87 -2.88
C LEU A 163 8.58 13.56 -1.38
N GLN A 164 9.48 12.74 -0.84
CA GLN A 164 9.53 12.45 0.59
C GLN A 164 9.76 13.72 1.41
N GLY A 165 10.63 14.62 0.93
CA GLY A 165 10.88 15.92 1.53
C GLY A 165 9.66 16.86 1.44
N GLN A 166 9.05 16.95 0.26
CA GLN A 166 7.93 17.87 -0.01
C GLN A 166 6.62 17.44 0.65
N LEU A 167 6.36 16.13 0.76
CA LEU A 167 5.07 15.57 1.16
C LEU A 167 5.08 14.95 2.56
N LYS A 168 6.05 15.29 3.43
CA LYS A 168 6.22 14.69 4.77
C LYS A 168 4.93 14.61 5.59
N GLN A 169 4.10 15.66 5.56
CA GLN A 169 2.87 15.70 6.35
C GLN A 169 1.77 14.82 5.75
N ALA A 170 1.57 14.87 4.43
CA ALA A 170 0.63 14.02 3.72
C ALA A 170 1.00 12.54 3.88
N ILE A 171 2.28 12.18 3.75
CA ILE A 171 2.79 10.82 3.93
C ILE A 171 2.52 10.32 5.35
N ARG A 172 2.75 11.15 6.39
CA ARG A 172 2.48 10.76 7.77
C ARG A 172 0.99 10.51 8.00
N ALA A 173 0.14 11.45 7.55
CA ALA A 173 -1.31 11.36 7.67
C ALA A 173 -1.86 10.13 6.93
N SER A 174 -1.37 9.84 5.73
CA SER A 174 -1.81 8.68 4.94
C SER A 174 -1.24 7.34 5.46
N SER A 175 -0.05 7.32 6.06
CA SER A 175 0.57 6.09 6.58
C SER A 175 -0.15 5.53 7.81
N LEU A 176 -0.71 6.41 8.64
CA LEU A 176 -1.52 6.03 9.80
C LEU A 176 -2.81 5.31 9.39
N SER A 177 -3.42 5.71 8.28
CA SER A 177 -4.59 5.01 7.72
C SER A 177 -4.19 3.72 7.00
N LEU A 178 -3.18 3.75 6.14
CA LEU A 178 -2.70 2.55 5.42
C LEU A 178 -2.31 1.42 6.39
N ARG A 179 -1.68 1.77 7.52
CA ARG A 179 -1.34 0.80 8.58
C ARG A 179 -2.58 0.30 9.33
N ARG A 180 -3.58 1.16 9.55
CA ARG A 180 -4.86 0.76 10.17
C ARG A 180 -5.65 -0.17 9.25
N ASP A 181 -5.76 0.17 7.96
CA ASP A 181 -6.44 -0.65 6.95
C ASP A 181 -5.71 -1.99 6.73
N LEU A 182 -4.37 -2.01 6.71
CA LEU A 182 -3.58 -3.25 6.66
C LEU A 182 -3.73 -4.11 7.92
N LEU A 183 -3.84 -3.49 9.10
CA LEU A 183 -4.10 -4.21 10.35
C LEU A 183 -5.52 -4.78 10.37
N GLU A 184 -6.50 -4.04 9.87
CA GLU A 184 -7.90 -4.45 9.79
C GLU A 184 -8.10 -5.56 8.73
N MET A 185 -7.47 -5.43 7.57
CA MET A 185 -7.43 -6.48 6.55
C MET A 185 -6.72 -7.75 7.04
N ASN A 186 -5.57 -7.62 7.73
CA ASN A 186 -4.93 -8.78 8.32
C ASN A 186 -5.80 -9.42 9.41
N ALA A 187 -6.44 -8.63 10.28
CA ALA A 187 -7.35 -9.13 11.30
C ALA A 187 -8.54 -9.89 10.68
N LEU A 188 -9.15 -9.35 9.62
CA LEU A 188 -10.23 -10.01 8.87
C LEU A 188 -9.76 -11.30 8.21
N VAL A 189 -8.56 -11.32 7.61
CA VAL A 189 -7.96 -12.53 7.02
C VAL A 189 -7.65 -13.60 8.08
N TYR A 190 -7.16 -13.20 9.26
CA TYR A 190 -6.96 -14.10 10.39
C TYR A 190 -8.28 -14.65 10.92
N GLN A 191 -9.31 -13.82 11.03
CA GLN A 191 -10.64 -14.22 11.48
C GLN A 191 -11.33 -15.17 10.49
N GLN A 192 -11.11 -14.98 9.19
CA GLN A 192 -11.57 -15.89 8.13
C GLN A 192 -10.79 -17.22 8.14
N ARG A 193 -9.48 -17.20 8.43
CA ARG A 193 -8.65 -18.41 8.55
C ARG A 193 -8.92 -19.25 9.81
N CYS A 194 -9.38 -18.62 10.89
CA CYS A 194 -9.75 -19.33 12.12
C CYS A 194 -11.19 -19.85 12.11
N ASN A 195 -12.00 -19.44 11.13
CA ASN A 195 -13.38 -19.89 10.93
C ASN A 195 -13.50 -20.95 9.80
N CYS A 196 -12.38 -21.46 9.29
CA CYS A 196 -12.29 -22.64 8.43
C CYS A 196 -11.51 -23.73 9.18
#